data_AF-A0A1G2QCY5-F1
#
_entry.id   AF-A0A1G2QCY5-F1
#
_cell.length_a   1.000
_cell.length_b   1.000
_cell.length_c   1.000
_cell.angle_alpha   90.00
_cell.angle_beta   90.00
_cell.angle_gamma   90.00
#
_symmetry.space_group_name_H-M   'P 1'
#
loop_
_entity.id
_entity.type
_entity.pdbx_description
1 polymer ?
#
loop_
_entity_poly.entity_id
_entity_poly.type
_entity_poly.pdbx_seq_one_letter_code
_entity_poly.pdbx_strand_id
1 'polypeptide(L)'
;MKKYSFKKIITILAVALVLVILIYYILGELGGNAFRIRAGLLIHKEEFNEFVDKFLNQNSIKNIQTSVGFFSTTESINSCSRYPEEGDTPWTCSEGEYPNIVSINLASINAVLEHEHIPNEEYQYFVDFMERYKFNGVGKNNNDRSVEIEDKLKGLRYYEQQNSSKLTENNEYLFVKKINEHWFYYVRDWN
;
A
#
# COMPACT_ATOMS: atom_id res chain seq x y z
N MET A 1 53.16 6.74 10.75
CA MET A 1 51.67 6.72 10.68
C MET A 1 51.16 8.14 10.50
N LYS A 2 50.50 8.46 9.38
CA LYS A 2 49.89 9.79 9.17
C LYS A 2 48.63 9.88 10.05
N LYS A 3 48.66 10.72 11.10
CA LYS A 3 47.48 11.06 11.90
C LYS A 3 46.56 11.94 11.06
N TYR A 4 45.40 11.43 10.65
CA TYR A 4 44.38 12.26 10.04
C TYR A 4 43.84 13.23 11.08
N SER A 5 43.78 14.52 10.72
CA SER A 5 43.17 15.54 11.58
C SER A 5 41.69 15.22 11.77
N PHE A 6 41.22 15.33 13.02
CA PHE A 6 39.82 15.09 13.40
C PHE A 6 38.83 15.86 12.52
N LYS A 7 39.18 17.10 12.10
CA LYS A 7 38.38 17.89 11.16
C LYS A 7 38.20 17.20 9.80
N LYS A 8 39.24 16.56 9.27
CA LYS A 8 39.16 15.83 7.99
C LYS A 8 38.22 14.63 8.07
N ILE A 9 38.20 13.93 9.20
CA ILE A 9 37.31 12.78 9.40
C ILE A 9 35.85 13.24 9.42
N ILE A 10 35.55 14.33 10.15
CA ILE A 10 34.20 14.90 10.19
C ILE A 10 33.75 15.36 8.79
N THR A 11 34.61 16.04 8.04
CA THR A 11 34.27 16.47 6.68
C THR A 11 33.99 15.30 5.75
N ILE A 12 34.77 14.22 5.82
CA ILE A 12 34.54 13.00 5.02
C ILE A 12 33.17 12.37 5.37
N LEU A 13 32.85 12.27 6.67
CA LEU A 13 31.57 11.71 7.11
C LEU A 13 30.37 12.57 6.67
N ALA A 14 30.49 13.90 6.77
CA ALA A 14 29.44 14.82 6.31
C ALA A 14 29.23 14.72 4.79
N VAL A 15 30.30 14.65 4.01
CA VAL A 15 30.21 14.50 2.54
C VAL A 15 29.63 13.14 2.17
N ALA A 16 30.01 12.06 2.87
CA ALA A 16 29.43 10.74 2.67
C ALA A 16 27.94 10.72 2.97
N LEU A 17 27.51 11.36 4.06
CA LEU A 17 26.09 11.47 4.41
C LEU A 17 25.30 12.22 3.34
N VAL A 18 25.81 13.36 2.86
CA VAL A 18 25.18 14.14 1.79
C VAL A 18 25.09 13.32 0.51
N LEU A 19 26.15 12.59 0.14
CA LEU A 19 26.14 11.69 -1.03
C LEU A 19 25.12 10.57 -0.90
N VAL A 20 24.98 9.96 0.28
CA VAL A 20 23.96 8.92 0.53
C VAL A 20 22.56 9.49 0.38
N ILE A 21 22.30 10.68 0.93
CA ILE A 21 21.00 11.38 0.78
C ILE A 21 20.74 11.70 -0.71
N LEU A 22 21.76 12.20 -1.43
CA LEU A 22 21.63 12.56 -2.84
C LEU A 22 21.38 11.32 -3.71
N ILE A 23 22.10 10.23 -3.47
CA ILE A 23 21.91 8.95 -4.16
C ILE A 23 20.53 8.38 -3.85
N TYR A 24 20.06 8.47 -2.61
CA TYR A 24 18.71 8.04 -2.24
C TYR A 24 17.64 8.85 -2.98
N TYR A 25 17.82 10.16 -3.08
CA TYR A 25 16.91 11.04 -3.80
C TYR A 25 16.92 10.77 -5.31
N ILE A 26 18.10 10.65 -5.91
CA ILE A 26 18.28 10.35 -7.33
C ILE A 26 17.77 8.94 -7.68
N LEU A 27 18.01 7.93 -6.84
CA LEU A 27 17.44 6.59 -7.03
C LEU A 27 15.93 6.56 -6.78
N GLY A 28 15.41 7.45 -5.94
CA GLY A 28 13.97 7.67 -5.78
C GLY A 28 13.32 8.26 -7.03
N GLU A 29 13.96 9.24 -7.67
CA GLU A 29 13.47 9.85 -8.91
C GLU A 29 13.71 8.97 -10.16
N LEU A 30 14.87 8.33 -10.29
CA LEU A 30 15.21 7.46 -11.43
C LEU A 30 14.65 6.03 -11.30
N GLY A 31 14.50 5.51 -10.08
CA GLY A 31 13.95 4.18 -9.81
C GLY A 31 12.42 4.15 -9.71
N GLY A 32 11.78 5.33 -9.69
CA GLY A 32 10.34 5.50 -9.60
C GLY A 32 9.70 4.80 -8.39
N ASN A 33 8.40 4.51 -8.50
CA ASN A 33 7.61 3.88 -7.43
C ASN A 33 8.24 2.60 -6.85
N ALA A 34 8.96 1.82 -7.66
CA ALA A 34 9.56 0.56 -7.22
C ALA A 34 10.63 0.74 -6.12
N PHE A 35 11.47 1.77 -6.25
CA PHE A 35 12.50 2.06 -5.24
C PHE A 35 11.87 2.60 -3.96
N ARG A 36 10.94 3.57 -4.07
CA ARG A 36 10.22 4.15 -2.92
C ARG A 36 9.57 3.07 -2.06
N ILE A 37 8.80 2.19 -2.68
CA ILE A 37 8.05 1.12 -2.01
C ILE A 37 8.99 0.18 -1.26
N ARG A 38 10.07 -0.27 -1.91
CA ARG A 38 11.02 -1.21 -1.30
C ARG A 38 11.89 -0.54 -0.22
N ALA A 39 12.31 0.70 -0.44
CA ALA A 39 13.08 1.46 0.54
C ALA A 39 12.25 1.78 1.79
N GLY A 40 10.98 2.17 1.61
CA GLY A 40 10.04 2.41 2.71
C GLY A 40 9.94 1.20 3.63
N LEU A 41 9.69 0.01 3.07
CA LEU A 41 9.67 -1.24 3.83
C LEU A 41 11.01 -1.55 4.53
N LEU A 42 12.14 -1.27 3.90
CA LEU A 42 13.46 -1.56 4.50
C LEU A 42 13.79 -0.61 5.67
N ILE A 43 13.41 0.67 5.56
CA ILE A 43 13.69 1.68 6.58
C ILE A 43 12.68 1.60 7.73
N HIS A 44 11.40 1.35 7.43
CA HIS A 44 10.28 1.38 8.37
C HIS A 44 9.67 -0.01 8.60
N LYS A 45 10.49 -1.06 8.57
CA LYS A 45 10.03 -2.46 8.60
C LYS A 45 9.07 -2.78 9.75
N GLU A 46 9.35 -2.29 10.94
CA GLU A 46 8.53 -2.55 12.13
C GLU A 46 7.12 -1.94 11.99
N GLU A 47 7.04 -0.71 11.49
CA GLU A 47 5.77 -0.02 11.23
C GLU A 47 4.95 -0.73 10.15
N PHE A 48 5.60 -1.18 9.08
CA PHE A 48 4.94 -1.98 8.03
C PHE A 48 4.42 -3.31 8.58
N ASN A 49 5.20 -3.98 9.42
CA ASN A 49 4.79 -5.23 10.06
C ASN A 49 3.61 -5.02 11.02
N GLU A 50 3.62 -3.96 11.82
CA GLU A 50 2.50 -3.59 12.69
C GLU A 50 1.24 -3.29 11.88
N PHE A 51 1.38 -2.51 10.80
CA PHE A 51 0.29 -2.18 9.89
C PHE A 51 -0.37 -3.44 9.31
N VAL A 52 0.42 -4.37 8.75
CA VAL A 52 -0.16 -5.60 8.16
C VAL A 52 -0.74 -6.54 9.21
N ASP A 53 -0.14 -6.63 10.39
CA ASP A 53 -0.68 -7.45 11.48
C ASP A 53 -2.06 -6.93 11.92
N LYS A 54 -2.19 -5.61 12.11
CA LYS A 54 -3.48 -4.99 12.42
C LYS A 54 -4.49 -5.18 11.30
N PHE A 55 -4.09 -4.95 10.05
CA PHE A 55 -5.00 -5.07 8.90
C PHE A 55 -5.47 -6.51 8.67
N LEU A 56 -4.58 -7.49 8.87
CA LEU A 56 -4.88 -8.91 8.72
C LEU A 56 -5.83 -9.41 9.81
N ASN A 57 -5.68 -8.93 11.05
CA ASN A 57 -6.40 -9.46 12.21
C ASN A 57 -7.70 -8.70 12.57
N GLN A 58 -7.98 -7.56 11.95
CA GLN A 58 -9.30 -6.93 12.05
C GLN A 58 -10.33 -7.61 11.13
N ASN A 59 -11.64 -7.33 11.32
CA ASN A 59 -12.72 -7.90 10.51
C ASN A 59 -13.52 -6.87 9.70
N SER A 60 -13.42 -5.59 10.04
CA SER A 60 -14.24 -4.50 9.52
C SER A 60 -13.92 -4.15 8.06
N ILE A 61 -12.64 -4.23 7.67
CA ILE A 61 -12.14 -3.74 6.38
C ILE A 61 -11.48 -4.90 5.60
N LYS A 62 -11.90 -5.12 4.36
CA LYS A 62 -11.31 -6.09 3.42
C LYS A 62 -10.38 -5.41 2.41
N ASN A 63 -10.79 -4.23 1.93
CA ASN A 63 -9.98 -3.42 1.02
C ASN A 63 -10.27 -1.94 1.24
N ILE A 64 -9.28 -1.10 0.96
CA ILE A 64 -9.40 0.34 0.79
C ILE A 64 -8.65 0.68 -0.50
N GLN A 65 -9.24 1.51 -1.35
CA GLN A 65 -8.55 2.15 -2.47
C GLN A 65 -8.83 3.64 -2.42
N THR A 66 -7.79 4.45 -2.61
CA THR A 66 -7.87 5.91 -2.65
C THR A 66 -7.54 6.45 -4.04
N SER A 67 -7.05 5.60 -4.96
CA SER A 67 -6.84 5.94 -6.37
C SER A 67 -6.52 4.71 -7.25
N VAL A 68 -7.31 4.43 -8.29
CA VAL A 68 -6.94 3.42 -9.30
C VAL A 68 -7.27 3.90 -10.72
N GLY A 69 -6.24 4.02 -11.57
CA GLY A 69 -6.38 4.07 -13.04
C GLY A 69 -5.94 5.36 -13.74
N PHE A 70 -5.50 5.23 -14.99
CA PHE A 70 -5.01 6.33 -15.86
C PHE A 70 -6.09 7.32 -16.31
N PHE A 71 -7.36 7.07 -15.98
CA PHE A 71 -8.50 7.82 -16.50
C PHE A 71 -9.51 8.27 -15.45
N SER A 72 -9.48 7.75 -14.21
CA SER A 72 -10.28 8.30 -13.13
C SER A 72 -9.81 7.97 -11.71
N THR A 73 -9.98 8.92 -10.80
CA THR A 73 -9.86 8.72 -9.35
C THR A 73 -11.10 8.00 -8.83
N THR A 74 -10.88 6.81 -8.27
CA THR A 74 -11.90 6.04 -7.57
C THR A 74 -11.47 5.90 -6.12
N GLU A 75 -12.40 6.14 -5.20
CA GLU A 75 -12.24 5.75 -3.81
C GLU A 75 -13.16 4.56 -3.55
N SER A 76 -12.64 3.52 -2.89
CA SER A 76 -13.43 2.35 -2.51
C SER A 76 -13.08 1.85 -1.12
N ILE A 77 -14.07 1.30 -0.42
CA ILE A 77 -13.91 0.57 0.84
C ILE A 77 -14.86 -0.61 0.77
N ASN A 78 -14.37 -1.83 0.98
CA ASN A 78 -15.18 -3.05 0.90
C ASN A 78 -16.01 -3.10 -0.40
N SER A 79 -17.33 -2.95 -0.27
CA SER A 79 -18.38 -2.99 -1.30
C SER A 79 -18.83 -1.60 -1.77
N CYS A 80 -18.29 -0.54 -1.18
CA CYS A 80 -18.66 0.85 -1.43
C CYS A 80 -17.62 1.54 -2.30
N SER A 81 -18.05 2.27 -3.32
CA SER A 81 -17.17 3.04 -4.22
C SER A 81 -17.74 4.39 -4.62
N ARG A 82 -16.87 5.36 -4.93
CA ARG A 82 -17.23 6.64 -5.56
C ARG A 82 -16.17 7.12 -6.55
N TYR A 83 -16.55 8.06 -7.41
CA TYR A 83 -15.68 8.72 -8.39
C TYR A 83 -15.63 10.24 -8.11
N PRO A 84 -14.75 10.71 -7.21
CA PRO A 84 -14.77 12.10 -6.74
C PRO A 84 -14.55 13.14 -7.84
N GLU A 85 -13.83 12.79 -8.90
CA GLU A 85 -13.59 13.69 -10.03
C GLU A 85 -14.82 13.94 -10.90
N GLU A 86 -15.86 13.11 -10.79
CA GLU A 86 -17.13 13.28 -11.49
C GLU A 86 -18.07 14.26 -10.75
N GLY A 87 -17.56 14.99 -9.76
CA GLY A 87 -18.31 15.97 -8.95
C GLY A 87 -18.89 15.37 -7.68
N ASP A 88 -20.06 15.85 -7.26
CA ASP A 88 -20.76 15.39 -6.05
C ASP A 88 -21.45 14.02 -6.26
N THR A 89 -20.69 13.03 -6.74
CA THR A 89 -21.17 11.65 -6.86
C THR A 89 -21.27 11.01 -5.47
N PRO A 90 -22.42 10.39 -5.13
CA PRO A 90 -22.55 9.67 -3.88
C PRO A 90 -21.68 8.40 -3.91
N TRP A 91 -21.37 7.89 -2.72
CA TRP A 91 -20.86 6.54 -2.57
C TRP A 91 -21.95 5.54 -2.93
N THR A 92 -21.63 4.53 -3.72
CA THR A 92 -22.53 3.41 -4.03
C THR A 92 -22.00 2.15 -3.36
N CYS A 93 -22.80 1.56 -2.47
CA CYS A 93 -22.52 0.29 -1.79
C CYS A 93 -23.38 -0.83 -2.38
N SER A 94 -22.76 -2.00 -2.58
CA SER A 94 -23.48 -3.21 -2.99
C SER A 94 -23.77 -4.10 -1.79
N GLU A 95 -25.06 -4.39 -1.56
CA GLU A 95 -25.50 -5.31 -0.50
C GLU A 95 -26.17 -6.56 -1.08
N GLY A 96 -26.10 -7.65 -0.32
CA GLY A 96 -26.73 -8.92 -0.66
C GLY A 96 -25.82 -9.89 -1.41
N GLU A 97 -26.38 -11.05 -1.73
CA GLU A 97 -25.68 -12.11 -2.48
C GLU A 97 -26.29 -12.24 -3.88
N TYR A 98 -25.46 -12.60 -4.85
CA TYR A 98 -25.94 -12.89 -6.21
C TYR A 98 -27.07 -13.93 -6.18
N PRO A 99 -28.19 -13.72 -6.90
CA PRO A 99 -28.47 -12.63 -7.86
C PRO A 99 -29.18 -11.40 -7.25
N ASN A 100 -29.45 -11.37 -5.95
CA ASN A 100 -30.26 -10.35 -5.29
C ASN A 100 -29.41 -9.20 -4.72
N ILE A 101 -28.48 -8.68 -5.53
CA ILE A 101 -27.64 -7.56 -5.12
C ILE A 101 -28.43 -6.25 -5.26
N VAL A 102 -28.44 -5.44 -4.20
CA VAL A 102 -29.05 -4.11 -4.20
C VAL A 102 -27.97 -3.04 -4.07
N SER A 103 -28.20 -1.89 -4.69
CA SER A 103 -27.31 -0.73 -4.59
C SER A 103 -27.89 0.31 -3.64
N ILE A 104 -27.07 0.74 -2.68
CA ILE A 104 -27.41 1.80 -1.72
C ILE A 104 -26.50 2.98 -1.97
N ASN A 105 -27.08 4.18 -2.03
CA ASN A 105 -26.34 5.41 -2.21
C ASN A 105 -26.16 6.13 -0.87
N LEU A 106 -24.91 6.44 -0.52
CA LEU A 106 -24.53 7.11 0.72
C LEU A 106 -23.84 8.44 0.40
N ALA A 107 -24.22 9.49 1.12
CA ALA A 107 -23.80 10.85 0.79
C ALA A 107 -22.36 11.19 1.22
N SER A 108 -21.75 10.41 2.11
CA SER A 108 -20.43 10.74 2.67
C SER A 108 -19.67 9.50 3.13
N ILE A 109 -18.37 9.68 3.35
CA ILE A 109 -17.51 8.65 3.95
C ILE A 109 -17.99 8.23 5.33
N ASN A 110 -18.48 9.17 6.16
CA ASN A 110 -19.00 8.82 7.49
C ASN A 110 -20.21 7.89 7.40
N ALA A 111 -21.10 8.14 6.42
CA ALA A 111 -22.24 7.26 6.18
C ALA A 111 -21.78 5.86 5.71
N VAL A 112 -20.72 5.77 4.91
CA VAL A 112 -20.09 4.49 4.52
C VAL A 112 -19.54 3.75 5.74
N LEU A 113 -18.79 4.45 6.61
CA LEU A 113 -18.22 3.84 7.82
C LEU A 113 -19.30 3.34 8.78
N GLU A 114 -20.39 4.11 8.95
CA GLU A 114 -21.54 3.68 9.75
C GLU A 114 -22.24 2.45 9.15
N HIS A 115 -22.44 2.46 7.83
CA HIS A 115 -23.09 1.39 7.07
C HIS A 115 -22.31 0.07 7.12
N GLU A 116 -21.00 0.12 6.89
CA GLU A 116 -20.09 -1.03 6.92
C GLU A 116 -19.65 -1.41 8.35
N HIS A 117 -20.15 -0.69 9.37
CA HIS A 117 -19.81 -0.88 10.78
C HIS A 117 -18.30 -0.78 11.07
N ILE A 118 -17.62 0.14 10.39
CA ILE A 118 -16.18 0.37 10.51
C ILE A 118 -15.93 1.50 11.54
N PRO A 119 -15.18 1.24 12.62
CA PRO A 119 -14.76 2.30 13.53
C PRO A 119 -13.91 3.35 12.80
N ASN A 120 -14.24 4.64 12.98
CA ASN A 120 -13.51 5.73 12.32
C ASN A 120 -12.00 5.70 12.63
N GLU A 121 -11.62 5.42 13.89
CA GLU A 121 -10.21 5.33 14.28
C GLU A 121 -9.45 4.23 13.53
N GLU A 122 -10.12 3.10 13.27
CA GLU A 122 -9.55 1.98 12.51
C GLU A 122 -9.32 2.38 11.05
N TYR A 123 -10.33 3.02 10.42
CA TYR A 123 -10.21 3.53 9.06
C TYR A 123 -9.09 4.58 8.92
N GLN A 124 -9.06 5.58 9.80
CA GLN A 124 -8.06 6.65 9.77
C GLN A 124 -6.65 6.11 9.92
N TYR A 125 -6.43 5.14 10.82
CA TYR A 125 -5.12 4.52 10.99
C TYR A 125 -4.57 3.95 9.67
N PHE A 126 -5.41 3.26 8.89
CA PHE A 126 -4.98 2.66 7.63
C PHE A 126 -4.80 3.68 6.52
N VAL A 127 -5.68 4.69 6.43
CA VAL A 127 -5.58 5.76 5.43
C VAL A 127 -4.34 6.62 5.67
N ASP A 128 -4.07 7.04 6.90
CA ASP A 128 -2.89 7.82 7.26
C ASP A 128 -1.59 7.12 6.88
N PHE A 129 -1.53 5.79 7.10
CA PHE A 129 -0.39 4.98 6.68
C PHE A 129 -0.23 4.98 5.15
N MET A 130 -1.32 4.77 4.41
CA MET A 130 -1.27 4.77 2.94
C MET A 130 -0.86 6.13 2.37
N GLU A 131 -1.40 7.23 2.90
CA GLU A 131 -1.06 8.60 2.48
C GLU A 131 0.42 8.91 2.75
N ARG A 132 0.91 8.58 3.96
CA ARG A 132 2.31 8.78 4.36
C ARG A 132 3.30 8.11 3.40
N TYR A 133 2.99 6.89 2.96
CA TYR A 133 3.86 6.10 2.07
C TYR A 133 3.48 6.21 0.58
N LYS A 134 2.45 6.99 0.26
CA LYS A 134 1.91 7.19 -1.09
C LYS A 134 1.52 5.87 -1.75
N PHE A 135 0.74 5.07 -1.02
CA PHE A 135 0.02 3.93 -1.54
C PHE A 135 -1.41 4.34 -1.88
N ASN A 136 -1.98 3.71 -2.89
CA ASN A 136 -3.33 3.99 -3.36
C ASN A 136 -4.32 2.88 -3.02
N GLY A 137 -3.86 1.79 -2.42
CA GLY A 137 -4.76 0.76 -1.95
C GLY A 137 -4.11 -0.23 -1.00
N VAL A 138 -4.96 -0.87 -0.21
CA VAL A 138 -4.63 -2.01 0.62
C VAL A 138 -5.77 -3.02 0.52
N GLY A 139 -5.46 -4.30 0.45
CA GLY A 139 -6.43 -5.38 0.46
C GLY A 139 -5.91 -6.58 1.25
N LYS A 140 -6.82 -7.40 1.76
CA LYS A 140 -6.45 -8.70 2.35
C LYS A 140 -7.17 -9.84 1.69
N ASN A 141 -6.48 -10.97 1.63
CA ASN A 141 -7.07 -12.24 1.22
C ASN A 141 -7.02 -13.20 2.41
N ASN A 142 -8.21 -13.58 2.88
CA ASN A 142 -8.35 -14.45 4.04
C ASN A 142 -7.98 -15.91 3.74
N ASN A 143 -8.01 -16.33 2.46
CA ASN A 143 -7.73 -17.72 2.08
C ASN A 143 -6.25 -18.07 2.19
N ASP A 144 -5.36 -17.12 1.92
CA ASP A 144 -3.90 -17.30 2.02
C ASP A 144 -3.28 -16.44 3.13
N ARG A 145 -4.11 -15.76 3.94
CA ARG A 145 -3.73 -14.83 5.01
C ARG A 145 -2.64 -13.87 4.53
N SER A 146 -2.99 -13.10 3.51
CA SER A 146 -2.09 -12.12 2.89
C SER A 146 -2.67 -10.71 2.94
N VAL A 147 -1.77 -9.72 3.00
CA VAL A 147 -2.09 -8.30 2.85
C VAL A 147 -1.32 -7.77 1.65
N GLU A 148 -2.00 -7.05 0.78
CA GLU A 148 -1.44 -6.41 -0.38
C GLU A 148 -1.56 -4.90 -0.23
N ILE A 149 -0.50 -4.17 -0.52
CA ILE A 149 -0.42 -2.72 -0.46
C ILE A 149 0.04 -2.22 -1.84
N GLU A 150 -0.78 -1.40 -2.48
CA GLU A 150 -0.67 -1.09 -3.90
C GLU A 150 -0.36 0.38 -4.15
N ASP A 151 0.41 0.65 -5.20
CA ASP A 151 0.57 1.94 -5.85
C ASP A 151 0.48 1.71 -7.37
N LYS A 152 -0.73 1.92 -7.90
CA LYS A 152 -1.09 1.67 -9.30
C LYS A 152 -0.81 0.21 -9.68
N LEU A 153 0.21 -0.04 -10.48
CA LEU A 153 0.55 -1.37 -11.02
C LEU A 153 1.63 -2.08 -10.22
N LYS A 154 2.03 -1.52 -9.08
CA LYS A 154 3.19 -1.96 -8.31
C LYS A 154 2.78 -2.05 -6.85
N GLY A 155 3.35 -2.97 -6.09
CA GLY A 155 2.99 -3.06 -4.68
C GLY A 155 3.86 -4.00 -3.87
N LEU A 156 3.47 -4.15 -2.61
CA LEU A 156 4.01 -5.11 -1.67
C LEU A 156 2.92 -6.09 -1.28
N ARG A 157 3.28 -7.37 -1.22
CA ARG A 157 2.42 -8.39 -0.62
C ARG A 157 3.14 -9.03 0.57
N TYR A 158 2.45 -9.05 1.69
CA TYR A 158 2.83 -9.77 2.90
C TYR A 158 2.06 -11.07 2.98
N TYR A 159 2.75 -12.17 3.29
CA TYR A 159 2.13 -13.44 3.65
C TYR A 159 2.45 -13.77 5.11
N GLU A 160 1.42 -14.02 5.91
CA GLU A 160 1.63 -14.47 7.29
C GLU A 160 2.37 -15.82 7.33
N GLN A 161 2.03 -16.73 6.42
CA GLN A 161 2.68 -18.03 6.30
C GLN A 161 3.69 -18.04 5.14
N GLN A 162 4.89 -18.58 5.38
CA GLN A 162 5.97 -18.71 4.39
C GLN A 162 5.61 -19.54 3.14
N ASN A 163 4.45 -20.17 3.09
CA ASN A 163 4.05 -21.08 2.02
C ASN A 163 3.45 -20.32 0.82
N SER A 164 4.20 -19.35 0.30
CA SER A 164 3.83 -18.53 -0.86
C SER A 164 4.16 -19.21 -2.20
N SER A 165 4.19 -20.54 -2.25
CA SER A 165 4.36 -21.32 -3.50
C SER A 165 3.28 -21.06 -4.55
N LYS A 166 2.30 -20.20 -4.22
CA LYS A 166 1.24 -19.66 -5.09
C LYS A 166 1.58 -18.33 -5.76
N LEU A 167 2.72 -17.70 -5.43
CA LEU A 167 3.26 -16.60 -6.22
C LEU A 167 3.90 -17.18 -7.49
N THR A 168 3.07 -17.73 -8.35
CA THR A 168 3.49 -18.03 -9.71
C THR A 168 3.57 -16.71 -10.47
N GLU A 169 4.59 -16.57 -11.32
CA GLU A 169 4.61 -15.59 -12.42
C GLU A 169 3.46 -15.97 -13.37
N ASN A 170 2.23 -15.72 -12.94
CA ASN A 170 1.05 -15.88 -13.77
C ASN A 170 0.86 -14.60 -14.58
N ASN A 171 0.08 -14.68 -15.65
CA ASN A 171 -0.29 -13.55 -16.52
C ASN A 171 -0.71 -12.27 -15.76
N GLU A 172 -1.15 -12.37 -14.49
CA GLU A 172 -1.46 -11.22 -13.63
C GLU A 172 -0.25 -10.33 -13.27
N TYR A 173 0.97 -10.87 -13.21
CA TYR A 173 2.16 -10.15 -12.77
C TYR A 173 3.29 -10.21 -13.80
N LEU A 174 3.73 -9.04 -14.26
CA LEU A 174 4.95 -8.87 -15.04
C LEU A 174 6.20 -9.30 -14.26
N PHE A 175 6.20 -9.16 -12.93
CA PHE A 175 7.37 -9.43 -12.09
C PHE A 175 7.01 -9.63 -10.62
N VAL A 176 7.64 -10.60 -9.95
CA VAL A 176 7.56 -10.80 -8.49
C VAL A 176 8.96 -11.05 -7.91
N LYS A 177 9.30 -10.38 -6.79
CA LYS A 177 10.58 -10.56 -6.09
C LYS A 177 10.41 -10.63 -4.59
N LYS A 178 10.92 -11.71 -3.98
CA LYS A 178 11.04 -11.84 -2.52
C LYS A 178 11.98 -10.78 -1.96
N ILE A 179 11.52 -10.03 -0.96
CA ILE A 179 12.31 -9.03 -0.23
C ILE A 179 12.87 -9.66 1.04
N ASN A 180 12.02 -10.39 1.79
CA ASN A 180 12.40 -11.16 2.97
C ASN A 180 11.44 -12.34 3.14
N GLU A 181 11.45 -12.96 4.32
CA GLU A 181 10.63 -14.13 4.66
C GLU A 181 9.14 -14.01 4.27
N HIS A 182 8.52 -12.85 4.51
CA HIS A 182 7.08 -12.63 4.35
C HIS A 182 6.73 -11.64 3.24
N TRP A 183 7.65 -10.74 2.90
CA TRP A 183 7.38 -9.62 2.00
C TRP A 183 7.86 -9.88 0.57
N PHE A 184 6.99 -9.59 -0.38
CA PHE A 184 7.22 -9.72 -1.82
C PHE A 184 6.88 -8.41 -2.51
N TYR A 185 7.76 -7.95 -3.40
CA TYR A 185 7.48 -6.88 -4.32
C TYR A 185 6.87 -7.44 -5.61
N TYR A 186 5.88 -6.78 -6.18
CA TYR A 186 5.31 -7.18 -7.48
C TYR A 186 5.06 -6.00 -8.42
N VAL A 187 4.94 -6.32 -9.71
CA VAL A 187 4.47 -5.45 -10.79
C VAL A 187 3.40 -6.22 -11.58
N ARG A 188 2.22 -5.63 -11.78
CA ARG A 188 1.08 -6.21 -12.51
C ARG A 188 1.16 -5.94 -14.02
N ASP A 189 0.68 -6.89 -14.81
CA ASP A 189 0.31 -6.65 -16.21
C ASP A 189 -1.19 -6.35 -16.30
N TRP A 190 -1.59 -5.52 -17.27
CA TRP A 190 -3.01 -5.32 -17.63
C TRP A 190 -3.31 -5.83 -19.05
N ASN A 191 -2.49 -6.76 -19.56
CA ASN A 191 -2.73 -7.44 -20.82
C ASN A 191 -3.77 -8.55 -20.70
#